data_AF-A0A3G6J5J2-F1
#
_entry.id   AF-A0A3G6J5J2-F1
#
_cell.length_a   1.000
_cell.length_b   1.000
_cell.length_c   1.000
_cell.angle_alpha   90.00
_cell.angle_beta   90.00
_cell.angle_gamma   90.00
#
_symmetry.space_group_name_H-M   'P 1'
#
loop_
_entity.id
_entity.type
_entity.pdbx_description
1 polymer ?
#
loop_
_entity_poly.entity_id
_entity_poly.type
_entity_poly.pdbx_seq_one_letter_code
_entity_poly.pdbx_strand_id
1 'polypeptide(L)'
;MHLLYGVANANNAGNSLPLSREITARRNPPEKEVPMTDLHPVKEETFHPIDGTNVDPKGYRRLVDVFKTTDFGLYMARKATHPKFGYLESWLLPALGIRANIFHFRDGVEVSQDFYFDVVDITNEDGVWKTRDLYVDLVSTTGQPIEVLDIDELSAATSAGYISAEDAEHAIETTLAAVEGITRHGDDAMKWLATRGVALEWADPDSLDFAEVGV
;
A
#
# COMPACT_ATOMS: atom_id res chain seq x y z
N MET A 1 44.65 -42.55 41.60
CA MET A 1 44.06 -43.68 40.84
C MET A 1 44.66 -43.59 39.43
N HIS A 2 45.59 -44.51 39.13
CA HIS A 2 46.06 -45.04 37.82
C HIS A 2 46.13 -44.08 36.59
N LEU A 3 47.15 -44.04 35.71
CA LEU A 3 48.46 -44.69 35.57
C LEU A 3 49.19 -44.01 34.38
N LEU A 4 50.52 -43.99 34.41
CA LEU A 4 51.45 -43.62 33.31
C LEU A 4 51.43 -44.61 32.13
N TYR A 5 51.95 -44.22 30.95
CA TYR A 5 52.79 -44.93 29.95
C TYR A 5 52.76 -44.06 28.65
N GLY A 6 53.81 -43.71 27.88
CA GLY A 6 55.08 -44.32 27.49
C GLY A 6 55.19 -44.21 25.95
N VAL A 7 55.86 -43.20 25.37
CA VAL A 7 57.16 -43.19 24.64
C VAL A 7 57.25 -43.93 23.27
N ALA A 8 57.65 -43.16 22.22
CA ALA A 8 58.38 -43.47 20.96
C ALA A 8 57.68 -44.32 19.86
N ASN A 9 57.94 -44.22 18.54
CA ASN A 9 59.09 -43.72 17.77
C ASN A 9 58.75 -43.51 16.26
N ALA A 10 59.38 -42.50 15.65
CA ALA A 10 60.05 -42.40 14.34
C ALA A 10 59.43 -42.81 12.97
N ASN A 11 59.64 -41.88 12.01
CA ASN A 11 59.85 -41.99 10.55
C ASN A 11 58.62 -42.07 9.60
N ASN A 12 58.44 -41.07 8.73
CA ASN A 12 59.09 -41.04 7.41
C ASN A 12 58.71 -39.79 6.58
N ALA A 13 59.71 -39.32 5.83
CA ALA A 13 59.69 -38.64 4.53
C ALA A 13 58.77 -37.43 4.28
N GLY A 14 59.40 -36.36 3.82
CA GLY A 14 58.79 -35.12 3.40
C GLY A 14 57.74 -35.29 2.29
N ASN A 15 56.74 -34.43 2.35
CA ASN A 15 56.22 -33.83 1.14
C ASN A 15 55.82 -32.38 1.47
N SER A 16 56.54 -31.46 0.86
CA SER A 16 56.19 -30.03 0.82
C SER A 16 54.85 -29.88 0.12
N LEU A 17 53.83 -29.40 0.83
CA LEU A 17 52.60 -28.87 0.25
C LEU A 17 52.54 -27.37 0.59
N PRO A 18 52.26 -26.49 -0.38
CA PRO A 18 52.32 -25.06 -0.15
C PRO A 18 51.19 -24.61 0.79
N LEU A 19 51.58 -23.88 1.83
CA LEU A 19 50.69 -23.04 2.64
C LEU A 19 50.28 -21.82 1.83
N SER A 20 49.11 -21.86 1.18
CA SER A 20 48.28 -20.68 0.90
C SER A 20 47.03 -21.07 0.09
N ARG A 21 45.95 -21.42 0.79
CA ARG A 21 44.61 -21.09 0.29
C ARG A 21 44.14 -19.90 1.10
N GLU A 22 44.22 -18.71 0.52
CA GLU A 22 43.48 -17.56 1.01
C GLU A 22 42.01 -17.95 1.11
N ILE A 23 41.47 -17.97 2.32
CA ILE A 23 40.03 -17.92 2.53
C ILE A 23 39.64 -16.51 2.10
N THR A 24 39.26 -16.35 0.84
CA THR A 24 38.68 -15.09 0.37
C THR A 24 37.43 -14.85 1.21
N ALA A 25 37.46 -13.82 2.04
CA ALA A 25 36.27 -13.34 2.73
C ALA A 25 35.18 -13.14 1.66
N ARG A 26 34.08 -13.89 1.77
CA ARG A 26 32.91 -13.60 0.93
C ARG A 26 32.54 -12.16 1.25
N ARG A 27 32.64 -11.28 0.24
CA ARG A 27 32.10 -9.92 0.38
C ARG A 27 30.63 -10.09 0.76
N ASN A 28 30.21 -9.46 1.85
CA ASN A 28 28.79 -9.31 2.11
C ASN A 28 28.18 -8.69 0.84
N PRO A 29 27.03 -9.19 0.36
CA PRO A 29 26.28 -8.47 -0.66
C PRO A 29 26.05 -7.04 -0.16
N PRO A 30 25.98 -6.05 -1.06
CA PRO A 30 25.68 -4.68 -0.65
C PRO A 30 24.43 -4.71 0.22
N GLU A 31 24.49 -4.09 1.40
CA GLU A 31 23.30 -3.85 2.21
C GLU A 31 22.28 -3.16 1.30
N LYS A 32 21.11 -3.78 1.12
CA LYS A 32 19.98 -3.08 0.52
C LYS A 32 19.74 -1.88 1.43
N GLU A 33 19.84 -0.68 0.88
CA GLU A 33 19.43 0.54 1.56
C GLU A 33 17.99 0.32 2.02
N VAL A 34 17.78 0.26 3.34
CA VAL A 34 16.45 0.12 3.92
C VAL A 34 15.80 1.48 3.73
N PRO A 35 14.69 1.59 2.98
CA PRO A 35 13.98 2.86 2.87
C PRO A 35 13.68 3.38 4.27
N MET A 36 13.95 4.67 4.51
CA MET A 36 13.52 5.27 5.77
C MET A 36 12.00 5.33 5.76
N THR A 37 11.36 4.77 6.78
CA THR A 37 9.91 4.84 6.99
C THR A 37 9.44 6.30 7.02
N ASP A 38 8.48 6.66 6.17
CA ASP A 38 7.93 8.03 6.09
C ASP A 38 6.83 8.24 7.13
N LEU A 39 7.25 8.30 8.40
CA LEU A 39 6.32 8.46 9.51
C LEU A 39 5.63 9.84 9.49
N HIS A 40 4.30 9.85 9.39
CA HIS A 40 3.46 11.04 9.44
C HIS A 40 2.20 10.84 10.30
N PRO A 41 1.56 11.90 10.84
CA PRO A 41 0.24 11.78 11.47
C PRO A 41 -0.81 11.21 10.50
N VAL A 42 -1.88 10.61 11.03
CA VAL A 42 -2.99 10.06 10.24
C VAL A 42 -3.50 11.11 9.25
N LYS A 43 -3.58 10.75 7.97
CA LYS A 43 -4.17 11.58 6.93
C LYS A 43 -5.69 11.47 7.05
N GLU A 44 -6.35 12.62 7.14
CA GLU A 44 -7.81 12.68 7.19
C GLU A 44 -8.34 13.46 5.99
N GLU A 45 -9.41 12.98 5.36
CA GLU A 45 -10.15 13.71 4.33
C GLU A 45 -11.61 13.84 4.71
N THR A 46 -12.26 14.90 4.22
CA THR A 46 -13.72 15.00 4.27
C THR A 46 -14.29 15.21 2.88
N PHE A 47 -15.45 14.63 2.64
CA PHE A 47 -16.17 14.69 1.38
C PHE A 47 -17.56 15.22 1.67
N HIS A 48 -17.92 16.28 0.95
CA HIS A 48 -19.15 17.04 1.11
C HIS A 48 -19.95 16.95 -0.19
N PRO A 49 -20.71 15.86 -0.43
CA PRO A 49 -21.47 15.68 -1.67
C PRO A 49 -22.45 16.81 -1.99
N ILE A 50 -23.08 17.39 -0.96
CA ILE A 50 -24.02 18.51 -1.12
C ILE A 50 -23.28 19.77 -1.61
N ASP A 51 -22.12 20.05 -1.05
CA ASP A 51 -21.33 21.25 -1.35
C ASP A 51 -20.40 21.07 -2.57
N GLY A 52 -20.36 19.85 -3.13
CA GLY A 52 -19.52 19.49 -4.28
C GLY A 52 -18.03 19.59 -3.99
N THR A 53 -17.59 19.27 -2.76
CA THR A 53 -16.16 19.39 -2.41
C THR A 53 -15.56 18.28 -1.58
N ASN A 54 -14.27 18.06 -1.80
CA ASN A 54 -13.39 17.23 -0.99
C ASN A 54 -12.34 18.14 -0.32
N VAL A 55 -12.15 18.01 1.00
CA VAL A 55 -11.03 18.63 1.71
C VAL A 55 -9.95 17.57 1.85
N ASP A 56 -8.83 17.79 1.16
CA ASP A 56 -7.70 16.85 1.10
C ASP A 56 -6.92 16.79 2.42
N PRO A 57 -5.97 15.84 2.61
CA PRO A 57 -5.23 15.70 3.87
C PRO A 57 -4.38 16.90 4.27
N LYS A 58 -4.15 17.84 3.34
CA LYS A 58 -3.42 19.10 3.58
C LYS A 58 -4.37 20.25 3.93
N GLY A 59 -5.68 19.98 4.02
CA GLY A 59 -6.71 20.95 4.31
C GLY A 59 -7.17 21.78 3.10
N TYR A 60 -6.73 21.45 1.88
CA TYR A 60 -7.17 22.20 0.70
C TYR A 60 -8.54 21.72 0.23
N ARG A 61 -9.46 22.67 0.04
CA ARG A 61 -10.76 22.42 -0.56
C ARG A 61 -10.61 22.25 -2.08
N ARG A 62 -11.02 21.09 -2.58
CA ARG A 62 -11.02 20.70 -4.00
C ARG A 62 -12.45 20.65 -4.49
N LEU A 63 -12.72 21.27 -5.64
CA LEU A 63 -13.98 21.08 -6.36
C LEU A 63 -14.04 19.64 -6.86
N VAL A 64 -15.22 19.05 -6.75
CA VAL A 64 -15.51 17.70 -7.20
C VAL A 64 -16.49 17.78 -8.36
N ASP A 65 -16.17 17.13 -9.46
CA ASP A 65 -17.00 17.15 -10.67
C ASP A 65 -18.22 16.26 -10.48
N VAL A 66 -18.03 15.09 -9.86
CA VAL A 66 -19.10 14.13 -9.58
C VAL A 66 -18.95 13.52 -8.20
N PHE A 67 -20.04 13.55 -7.43
CA PHE A 67 -20.28 12.62 -6.34
C PHE A 67 -21.46 11.72 -6.70
N LYS A 68 -21.36 10.43 -6.39
CA LYS A 68 -22.48 9.47 -6.49
C LYS A 68 -22.52 8.60 -5.25
N THR A 69 -23.55 8.79 -4.43
CA THR A 69 -23.81 7.93 -3.28
C THR A 69 -24.57 6.68 -3.71
N THR A 70 -24.15 5.54 -3.18
CA THR A 70 -24.81 4.23 -3.34
C THR A 70 -25.12 3.64 -1.97
N ASP A 71 -25.72 2.46 -1.94
CA ASP A 71 -25.97 1.71 -0.72
C ASP A 71 -24.69 1.14 -0.10
N PHE A 72 -23.66 0.85 -0.91
CA PHE A 72 -22.39 0.29 -0.43
C PHE A 72 -21.27 1.33 -0.24
N GLY A 73 -21.40 2.54 -0.79
CA GLY A 73 -20.30 3.51 -0.76
C GLY A 73 -20.54 4.84 -1.47
N LEU A 74 -19.51 5.68 -1.45
CA LEU A 74 -19.47 6.98 -2.13
C LEU A 74 -18.44 6.97 -3.25
N TYR A 75 -18.86 7.34 -4.45
CA TYR A 75 -17.97 7.64 -5.56
C TYR A 75 -17.65 9.13 -5.63
N MET A 76 -16.40 9.46 -5.94
CA MET A 76 -15.88 10.81 -6.22
C MET A 76 -15.08 10.78 -7.52
N ALA A 77 -15.28 11.79 -8.37
CA ALA A 77 -14.45 12.07 -9.54
C ALA A 77 -14.03 13.54 -9.52
N ARG A 78 -12.71 13.82 -9.54
CA ARG A 78 -12.22 15.20 -9.55
C ARG A 78 -10.86 15.37 -10.21
N LYS A 79 -10.61 16.59 -10.68
CA LYS A 79 -9.28 17.04 -11.10
C LYS A 79 -8.28 17.01 -9.94
N ALA A 80 -7.01 16.83 -10.28
CA ALA A 80 -5.89 16.82 -9.35
C ALA A 80 -4.73 17.69 -9.85
N THR A 81 -4.15 18.48 -8.94
CA THR A 81 -2.95 19.29 -9.20
C THR A 81 -1.67 18.52 -8.88
N HIS A 82 -1.71 17.19 -8.90
CA HIS A 82 -0.55 16.37 -8.58
C HIS A 82 0.42 16.34 -9.78
N PRO A 83 1.75 16.32 -9.55
CA PRO A 83 2.72 16.27 -10.65
C PRO A 83 2.59 15.02 -11.53
N LYS A 84 2.19 13.88 -10.95
CA LYS A 84 2.11 12.60 -11.66
C LYS A 84 0.77 12.31 -12.34
N PHE A 85 -0.35 12.85 -11.83
CA PHE A 85 -1.69 12.54 -12.33
C PHE A 85 -2.58 13.78 -12.35
N GLY A 86 -3.48 13.86 -13.32
CA GLY A 86 -4.35 15.01 -13.56
C GLY A 86 -5.77 14.85 -13.07
N TYR A 87 -6.19 13.61 -12.81
CA TYR A 87 -7.54 13.29 -12.40
C TYR A 87 -7.51 12.11 -11.44
N LEU A 88 -8.46 12.11 -10.50
CA LEU A 88 -8.60 11.09 -9.48
C LEU A 88 -10.06 10.67 -9.42
N GLU A 89 -10.28 9.37 -9.53
CA GLU A 89 -11.53 8.73 -9.15
C GLU A 89 -11.32 7.93 -7.88
N SER A 90 -12.31 7.96 -6.98
CA SER A 90 -12.26 7.21 -5.73
C SER A 90 -13.64 6.62 -5.39
N TRP A 91 -13.65 5.40 -4.86
CA TRP A 91 -14.78 4.78 -4.19
C TRP A 91 -14.46 4.56 -2.72
N LEU A 92 -15.26 5.10 -1.82
CA LEU A 92 -15.19 4.88 -0.38
C LEU A 92 -16.12 3.71 -0.03
N LEU A 93 -15.59 2.64 0.56
CA LEU A 93 -16.32 1.40 0.85
C LEU A 93 -16.30 1.07 2.36
N PRO A 94 -17.17 1.68 3.18
CA PRO A 94 -17.08 1.59 4.64
C PRO A 94 -17.14 0.17 5.19
N ALA A 95 -18.02 -0.67 4.63
CA ALA A 95 -18.18 -2.05 5.08
C ALA A 95 -16.95 -2.94 4.81
N LEU A 96 -16.02 -2.47 3.98
CA LEU A 96 -14.79 -3.18 3.63
C LEU A 96 -13.54 -2.49 4.19
N GLY A 97 -13.63 -1.30 4.79
CA GLY A 97 -12.48 -0.57 5.30
C GLY A 97 -11.47 -0.15 4.22
N ILE A 98 -11.93 0.05 2.98
CA ILE A 98 -11.05 0.39 1.85
C ILE A 98 -11.57 1.56 1.04
N ARG A 99 -10.63 2.31 0.47
CA ARG A 99 -10.88 3.30 -0.58
C ARG A 99 -10.22 2.82 -1.85
N ALA A 100 -11.01 2.50 -2.87
CA ALA A 100 -10.49 2.15 -4.19
C ALA A 100 -10.23 3.41 -5.01
N ASN A 101 -9.14 3.48 -5.75
CA ASN A 101 -8.76 4.64 -6.55
C ASN A 101 -8.29 4.25 -7.95
N ILE A 102 -8.60 5.13 -8.90
CA ILE A 102 -7.95 5.20 -10.21
C ILE A 102 -7.27 6.57 -10.33
N PHE A 103 -5.97 6.55 -10.60
CA PHE A 103 -5.20 7.75 -10.91
C PHE A 103 -5.05 7.86 -12.42
N HIS A 104 -5.51 8.96 -12.98
CA HIS A 104 -5.29 9.26 -14.41
C HIS A 104 -3.95 9.95 -14.57
N PHE A 105 -2.92 9.13 -14.77
CA PHE A 105 -1.53 9.56 -14.89
C PHE A 105 -1.31 10.45 -16.12
N ARG A 106 -0.36 11.38 -15.98
CA ARG A 106 0.03 12.28 -17.07
C ARG A 106 0.94 11.57 -18.06
N ASP A 107 0.98 12.09 -19.29
CA ASP A 107 1.89 11.60 -20.33
C ASP A 107 3.33 11.47 -19.82
N GLY A 108 3.94 10.32 -20.09
CA GLY A 108 5.31 10.00 -19.67
C GLY A 108 5.44 9.46 -18.24
N VAL A 109 4.35 9.34 -17.49
CA VAL A 109 4.33 8.63 -16.21
C VAL A 109 3.92 7.18 -16.44
N GLU A 110 4.88 6.27 -16.43
CA GLU A 110 4.64 4.83 -16.57
C GLU A 110 4.41 4.19 -15.21
N VAL A 111 3.17 3.78 -14.94
CA VAL A 111 2.79 2.99 -13.77
C VAL A 111 1.97 1.80 -14.24
N SER A 112 2.32 0.61 -13.77
CA SER A 112 1.57 -0.62 -14.06
C SER A 112 0.69 -0.95 -12.86
N GLN A 113 -0.52 -0.42 -12.85
CA GLN A 113 -1.57 -0.77 -11.89
C GLN A 113 -2.95 -0.56 -12.51
N ASP A 114 -3.91 -1.42 -12.17
CA ASP A 114 -5.32 -1.21 -12.53
C ASP A 114 -6.04 -0.43 -11.43
N PHE A 115 -5.77 -0.79 -10.17
CA PHE A 115 -6.42 -0.19 -9.00
C PHE A 115 -5.42 0.01 -7.86
N TYR A 116 -5.66 1.07 -7.10
CA TYR A 116 -4.99 1.34 -5.82
C TYR A 116 -6.03 1.32 -4.70
N PHE A 117 -5.75 0.65 -3.60
CA PHE A 117 -6.64 0.64 -2.45
C PHE A 117 -5.92 1.18 -1.23
N ASP A 118 -6.45 2.26 -0.64
CA ASP A 118 -6.04 2.67 0.70
C ASP A 118 -6.82 1.84 1.73
N VAL A 119 -6.16 1.35 2.78
CA VAL A 119 -6.83 0.81 3.96
C VAL A 119 -7.21 1.97 4.87
N VAL A 120 -8.51 2.14 5.08
CA VAL A 120 -9.08 3.35 5.69
C VAL A 120 -10.21 3.01 6.64
N ASP A 121 -10.33 3.79 7.71
CA ASP A 121 -11.57 3.92 8.44
C ASP A 121 -12.47 4.97 7.76
N ILE A 122 -13.77 4.67 7.62
CA ILE A 122 -14.71 5.50 6.87
C ILE A 122 -15.99 5.69 7.67
N THR A 123 -16.34 6.96 7.89
CA THR A 123 -17.62 7.32 8.50
C THR A 123 -18.45 8.21 7.57
N ASN A 124 -19.76 8.19 7.78
CA ASN A 124 -20.70 9.10 7.14
C ASN A 124 -21.64 9.63 8.22
N GLU A 125 -21.51 10.90 8.55
CA GLU A 125 -22.31 11.60 9.54
C GLU A 125 -23.06 12.74 8.85
N ASP A 126 -24.39 12.70 8.90
CA ASP A 126 -25.27 13.72 8.29
C ASP A 126 -24.96 14.05 6.82
N GLY A 127 -24.49 13.06 6.05
CA GLY A 127 -24.16 13.20 4.63
C GLY A 127 -22.75 13.72 4.36
N VAL A 128 -21.95 13.98 5.39
CA VAL A 128 -20.52 14.27 5.27
C VAL A 128 -19.75 12.99 5.50
N TRP A 129 -18.95 12.60 4.51
CA TRP A 129 -18.11 11.42 4.61
C TRP A 129 -16.73 11.83 5.10
N LYS A 130 -16.11 10.98 5.92
CA LYS A 130 -14.75 11.17 6.42
C LYS A 130 -13.96 9.89 6.20
N THR A 131 -12.69 10.03 5.82
CA THR A 131 -11.73 8.93 5.80
C THR A 131 -10.58 9.22 6.74
N ARG A 132 -10.10 8.19 7.44
CA ARG A 132 -8.80 8.17 8.13
C ARG A 132 -7.95 7.09 7.48
N ASP A 133 -6.79 7.49 6.97
CA ASP A 133 -5.78 6.62 6.36
C ASP A 133 -5.07 5.79 7.43
N LEU A 134 -5.10 4.47 7.29
CA LEU A 134 -4.47 3.52 8.21
C LEU A 134 -3.15 2.97 7.64
N TYR A 135 -2.45 3.77 6.84
CA TYR A 135 -1.10 3.61 6.30
C TYR A 135 -0.92 2.50 5.27
N VAL A 136 -1.65 1.39 5.35
CA VAL A 136 -1.45 0.26 4.44
C VAL A 136 -2.17 0.52 3.13
N ASP A 137 -1.43 0.33 2.03
CA ASP A 137 -1.95 0.43 0.68
C ASP A 137 -1.82 -0.89 -0.08
N LEU A 138 -2.71 -1.11 -1.04
CA LEU A 138 -2.70 -2.27 -1.91
C LEU A 138 -2.68 -1.85 -3.38
N VAL A 139 -1.76 -2.41 -4.15
CA VAL A 139 -1.67 -2.22 -5.60
C VAL A 139 -2.13 -3.48 -6.31
N SER A 140 -3.18 -3.34 -7.12
CA SER A 140 -3.76 -4.45 -7.88
C SER A 140 -3.54 -4.25 -9.38
N THR A 141 -2.96 -5.26 -10.02
CA THR A 141 -2.97 -5.45 -11.46
C THR A 141 -3.66 -6.77 -11.74
N THR A 142 -4.70 -6.77 -12.56
CA THR A 142 -5.56 -7.94 -12.77
C THR A 142 -4.75 -9.12 -13.29
N GLY A 143 -4.86 -10.26 -12.60
CA GLY A 143 -4.12 -11.48 -12.93
C GLY A 143 -2.66 -11.49 -12.44
N GLN A 144 -2.26 -10.52 -11.62
CA GLN A 144 -0.96 -10.51 -10.91
C GLN A 144 -1.19 -10.49 -9.40
N PRO A 145 -0.32 -11.15 -8.62
CA PRO A 145 -0.41 -11.11 -7.16
C PRO A 145 -0.48 -9.67 -6.65
N ILE A 146 -1.39 -9.41 -5.72
CA ILE A 146 -1.54 -8.10 -5.11
C ILE A 146 -0.28 -7.71 -4.32
N GLU A 147 0.13 -6.45 -4.44
CA GLU A 147 1.24 -5.90 -3.67
C GLU A 147 0.70 -5.15 -2.45
N VAL A 148 1.31 -5.37 -1.29
CA VAL A 148 0.99 -4.68 -0.04
C VAL A 148 2.15 -3.73 0.28
N LEU A 149 1.84 -2.47 0.49
CA LEU A 149 2.78 -1.40 0.74
C LEU A 149 2.69 -0.88 2.19
N ASP A 150 3.73 -0.18 2.63
CA ASP A 150 3.73 0.71 3.79
C ASP A 150 3.36 0.06 5.15
N ILE A 151 3.59 -1.25 5.27
CA ILE A 151 3.47 -2.01 6.54
C ILE A 151 4.47 -1.50 7.60
N ASP A 152 5.61 -0.97 7.16
CA ASP A 152 6.58 -0.34 8.05
C ASP A 152 6.05 0.99 8.61
N GLU A 153 5.31 1.77 7.82
CA GLU A 153 4.61 2.98 8.28
C GLU A 153 3.52 2.63 9.29
N LEU A 154 2.70 1.61 9.04
CA LEU A 154 1.71 1.12 10.02
C LEU A 154 2.39 0.79 11.37
N SER A 155 3.51 0.07 11.32
CA SER A 155 4.26 -0.33 12.50
C SER A 155 4.83 0.88 13.25
N ALA A 156 5.42 1.83 12.52
CA ALA A 156 5.98 3.05 13.09
C ALA A 156 4.90 3.97 13.67
N ALA A 157 3.77 4.14 12.98
CA ALA A 157 2.63 4.95 13.40
C ALA A 157 1.99 4.41 14.68
N THR A 158 1.84 3.08 14.77
CA THR A 158 1.37 2.41 15.98
C THR A 158 2.34 2.64 17.15
N SER A 159 3.64 2.46 16.91
CA SER A 159 4.66 2.68 17.94
C SER A 159 4.76 4.14 18.39
N ALA A 160 4.47 5.09 17.49
CA ALA A 160 4.47 6.52 17.78
C ALA A 160 3.15 7.00 18.42
N GLY A 161 2.11 6.15 18.46
CA GLY A 161 0.80 6.49 18.99
C GLY A 161 -0.04 7.40 18.08
N TYR A 162 0.25 7.42 16.78
CA TYR A 162 -0.60 8.11 15.79
C TYR A 162 -1.91 7.36 15.52
N ILE A 163 -1.87 6.04 15.69
CA ILE A 163 -3.04 5.17 15.69
C ILE A 163 -3.02 4.28 16.93
N SER A 164 -4.20 3.80 17.30
CA SER A 164 -4.36 2.84 18.41
C SER A 164 -3.94 1.42 17.99
N ALA A 165 -3.81 0.52 18.97
CA ALA A 165 -3.57 -0.89 18.66
C ALA A 165 -4.78 -1.51 17.94
N GLU A 166 -5.98 -1.04 18.28
CA GLU A 166 -7.25 -1.44 17.66
C GLU A 166 -7.34 -0.95 16.21
N ASP A 167 -6.92 0.28 15.91
CA ASP A 167 -6.81 0.77 14.53
C ASP A 167 -5.82 -0.10 13.72
N ALA A 168 -4.68 -0.46 14.32
CA ALA A 168 -3.67 -1.28 13.66
C ALA A 168 -4.14 -2.71 13.39
N GLU A 169 -4.82 -3.33 14.37
CA GLU A 169 -5.49 -4.63 14.19
C GLU A 169 -6.50 -4.55 13.05
N HIS A 170 -7.34 -3.53 13.03
CA HIS A 170 -8.34 -3.32 11.97
C HIS A 170 -7.69 -3.18 10.58
N ALA A 171 -6.58 -2.44 10.47
CA ALA A 171 -5.84 -2.29 9.22
C ALA A 171 -5.28 -3.63 8.74
N ILE A 172 -4.73 -4.44 9.64
CA ILE A 172 -4.20 -5.77 9.34
C ILE A 172 -5.33 -6.72 8.89
N GLU A 173 -6.44 -6.78 9.61
CA GLU A 173 -7.58 -7.62 9.24
C GLU A 173 -8.14 -7.26 7.87
N THR A 174 -8.29 -5.96 7.61
CA THR A 174 -8.76 -5.43 6.32
C THR A 174 -7.82 -5.81 5.19
N THR A 175 -6.51 -5.61 5.39
CA THR A 175 -5.46 -6.01 4.45
C THR A 175 -5.52 -7.50 4.14
N LEU A 176 -5.58 -8.35 5.16
CA LEU A 176 -5.62 -9.80 4.99
C LEU A 176 -6.89 -10.25 4.26
N ALA A 177 -8.04 -9.69 4.58
CA ALA A 177 -9.31 -9.99 3.92
C ALA A 177 -9.28 -9.59 2.43
N ALA A 178 -8.69 -8.44 2.10
CA ALA A 178 -8.52 -7.99 0.73
C ALA A 178 -7.55 -8.90 -0.04
N VAL A 179 -6.37 -9.18 0.51
CA VAL A 179 -5.38 -10.06 -0.12
C VAL A 179 -5.95 -11.46 -0.36
N GLU A 180 -6.56 -12.08 0.65
CA GLU A 180 -7.19 -13.39 0.54
C GLU A 180 -8.31 -13.38 -0.51
N GLY A 181 -9.18 -12.36 -0.45
CA GLY A 181 -10.29 -12.16 -1.35
C GLY A 181 -9.83 -12.08 -2.80
N ILE A 182 -8.94 -11.15 -3.10
CA ILE A 182 -8.45 -10.88 -4.46
C ILE A 182 -7.73 -12.11 -5.02
N THR A 183 -6.84 -12.73 -4.24
CA THR A 183 -6.11 -13.95 -4.65
C THR A 183 -7.08 -15.08 -5.02
N ARG A 184 -8.12 -15.32 -4.20
CA ARG A 184 -9.10 -16.39 -4.45
C ARG A 184 -9.98 -16.16 -5.67
N HIS A 185 -10.04 -14.93 -6.17
CA HIS A 185 -10.82 -14.59 -7.36
C HIS A 185 -9.98 -14.52 -8.64
N GLY A 186 -8.72 -15.00 -8.58
CA GLY A 186 -7.82 -15.04 -9.73
C GLY A 186 -7.05 -13.73 -9.90
N ASP A 187 -6.68 -13.12 -8.77
CA ASP A 187 -6.01 -11.82 -8.72
C ASP A 187 -6.82 -10.71 -9.42
N ASP A 188 -8.15 -10.77 -9.27
CA ASP A 188 -9.10 -9.83 -9.85
C ASP A 188 -9.89 -9.14 -8.72
N ALA A 189 -9.54 -7.88 -8.47
CA ALA A 189 -10.14 -7.09 -7.40
C ALA A 189 -11.62 -6.80 -7.66
N MET A 190 -12.01 -6.52 -8.90
CA MET A 190 -13.40 -6.20 -9.21
C MET A 190 -14.29 -7.43 -9.06
N LYS A 191 -13.80 -8.61 -9.45
CA LYS A 191 -14.51 -9.87 -9.23
C LYS A 191 -14.65 -10.20 -7.76
N TRP A 192 -13.61 -9.96 -6.95
CA TRP A 192 -13.73 -10.10 -5.50
C TRP A 192 -14.78 -9.16 -4.92
N LEU A 193 -14.72 -7.85 -5.23
CA LEU A 193 -15.70 -6.86 -4.75
C LEU A 193 -17.13 -7.24 -5.14
N ALA A 194 -17.35 -7.75 -6.36
CA ALA A 194 -18.67 -8.20 -6.79
C ALA A 194 -19.24 -9.31 -5.89
N THR A 195 -18.40 -10.22 -5.37
CA THR A 195 -18.85 -11.25 -4.40
C THR A 195 -19.24 -10.70 -3.03
N ARG A 196 -18.83 -9.46 -2.74
CA ARG A 196 -19.22 -8.69 -1.55
C ARG A 196 -20.45 -7.82 -1.80
N GLY A 197 -21.08 -7.91 -2.97
CA GLY A 197 -22.20 -7.06 -3.38
C GLY A 197 -21.79 -5.66 -3.80
N VAL A 198 -20.49 -5.42 -4.04
CA VAL A 198 -19.95 -4.12 -4.44
C VAL A 198 -19.66 -4.14 -5.93
N ALA A 199 -20.41 -3.36 -6.70
CA ALA A 199 -20.23 -3.21 -8.14
C ALA A 199 -19.73 -1.80 -8.44
N LEU A 200 -18.41 -1.65 -8.58
CA LEU A 200 -17.80 -0.36 -8.87
C LEU A 200 -18.02 0.03 -10.33
N GLU A 201 -18.48 1.26 -10.53
CA GLU A 201 -18.56 1.90 -11.84
C GLU A 201 -17.55 3.05 -11.85
N TRP A 202 -16.73 3.10 -12.90
CA TRP A 202 -15.76 4.16 -13.13
C TRP A 202 -16.18 4.97 -14.37
N ALA A 203 -15.71 6.20 -14.47
CA ALA A 203 -15.95 7.02 -15.64
C ALA A 203 -15.29 6.41 -16.88
N ASP A 204 -15.90 6.65 -18.04
CA ASP A 204 -15.20 6.43 -19.31
C ASP A 204 -14.03 7.42 -19.40
N PRO A 205 -12.77 6.99 -19.52
CA PRO A 205 -11.62 7.88 -19.59
C PRO A 205 -11.75 8.94 -20.69
N ASP A 206 -12.40 8.63 -21.81
CA ASP A 206 -12.62 9.56 -22.93
C ASP A 206 -13.64 10.66 -22.60
N SER A 207 -14.44 10.49 -21.54
CA SER A 207 -15.43 11.46 -21.07
C SER A 207 -14.88 12.46 -20.04
N LEU A 208 -13.66 12.22 -19.54
CA LEU A 208 -13.07 13.04 -18.49
C LEU A 208 -12.40 14.30 -19.07
N ASP A 209 -12.66 15.44 -18.43
CA ASP A 209 -12.00 16.70 -18.77
C ASP A 209 -10.69 16.84 -17.99
N PHE A 210 -9.57 16.60 -18.66
CA PHE A 210 -8.22 16.77 -18.11
C PHE A 210 -7.71 18.21 -18.17
N ALA A 211 -8.45 19.17 -18.73
CA ALA A 211 -8.00 20.55 -18.83
C ALA A 211 -7.78 21.15 -17.42
N GLU A 212 -6.61 21.74 -17.19
CA GLU A 212 -6.32 22.40 -15.92
C GLU A 212 -7.31 23.54 -15.68
N VAL A 213 -7.78 23.66 -14.44
CA VAL A 213 -8.43 24.89 -13.99
C VAL A 213 -7.33 25.97 -14.00
N GLY A 214 -7.40 26.88 -14.96
CA GLY A 214 -6.46 28.00 -15.06
C GLY A 214 -6.31 28.69 -13.72
N VAL A 215 -5.05 28.94 -13.34
CA VAL A 215 -4.66 29.67 -12.12
C VAL A 215 -5.18 31.10 -12.16
#